data_AF-A0A494T8D8-F1
#
_entry.id   AF-A0A494T8D8-F1
#
_cell.length_a   1.000
_cell.length_b   1.000
_cell.length_c   1.000
_cell.angle_alpha   90.00
_cell.angle_beta   90.00
_cell.angle_gamma   90.00
#
_symmetry.space_group_name_H-M   'P 1'
#
loop_
_entity.id
_entity.type
_entity.pdbx_description
1 polymer ?
#
loop_
_entity_poly.entity_id
_entity_poly.type
_entity_poly.pdbx_seq_one_letter_code
_entity_poly.pdbx_strand_id
1 'polypeptide(L)'
;MPGETSDNSTAAAVSDAPRPSLGALFARLIQEGEAFIRAEVLLYRAQATRKAFSAGLIVALVCGALMLAQALIVAVLIGIILTIAPSVGMGRSVLIVAAVTLVLIAVCGFVARSKISALLKPEDAP
;
A
#
# COMPACT_ATOMS: atom_id res chain seq x y z
N MET A 1 5.78 -80.69 5.57
CA MET A 1 6.07 -79.29 5.92
C MET A 1 5.02 -78.42 5.26
N PRO A 2 4.31 -77.57 6.03
CA PRO A 2 3.33 -76.61 5.55
C PRO A 2 3.98 -75.25 5.25
N GLY A 3 3.39 -74.51 4.31
CA GLY A 3 3.48 -73.05 4.24
C GLY A 3 4.08 -72.52 2.94
N GLU A 4 3.22 -71.97 2.06
CA GLU A 4 3.57 -70.79 1.24
C GLU A 4 2.42 -70.11 0.45
N THR A 5 1.13 -70.39 0.68
CA THR A 5 0.06 -69.85 -0.19
C THR A 5 -0.84 -68.79 0.43
N SER A 6 -0.36 -67.99 1.40
CA SER A 6 -1.16 -66.93 2.04
C SER A 6 -0.62 -65.52 1.75
N ASP A 7 -0.48 -65.16 0.47
CA ASP A 7 -0.29 -63.74 0.09
C ASP A 7 -1.05 -63.32 -1.19
N ASN A 8 -1.70 -64.24 -1.90
CA ASN A 8 -2.43 -63.88 -3.12
C ASN A 8 -3.86 -63.36 -2.86
N SER A 9 -4.31 -63.32 -1.60
CA SER A 9 -5.66 -62.86 -1.25
C SER A 9 -5.75 -61.34 -1.02
N THR A 10 -4.62 -60.68 -0.78
CA THR A 10 -4.56 -59.22 -0.53
C THR A 10 -4.40 -58.42 -1.83
N ALA A 11 -3.76 -59.01 -2.86
CA ALA A 11 -3.57 -58.37 -4.17
C ALA A 11 -4.83 -58.38 -5.06
N ALA A 12 -5.70 -59.39 -4.93
CA ALA A 12 -6.90 -59.52 -5.75
C ALA A 12 -8.06 -58.60 -5.33
N ALA A 13 -8.04 -58.05 -4.10
CA ALA A 13 -9.12 -57.22 -3.58
C ALA A 13 -9.04 -55.73 -3.97
N VAL A 14 -8.00 -55.30 -4.68
CA VAL A 14 -7.77 -53.87 -5.03
C VAL A 14 -8.32 -53.49 -6.42
N SER A 15 -8.84 -54.43 -7.22
CA SER A 15 -9.04 -54.17 -8.65
C SER A 15 -10.48 -53.93 -9.14
N ASP A 16 -11.49 -53.90 -8.28
CA ASP A 16 -12.90 -53.74 -8.70
C ASP A 16 -13.60 -52.51 -8.09
N ALA A 17 -12.84 -51.44 -7.82
CA ALA A 17 -13.43 -50.13 -7.59
C ALA A 17 -13.86 -49.56 -8.96
N PRO A 18 -15.15 -49.23 -9.19
CA PRO A 18 -15.61 -48.65 -10.44
C PRO A 18 -14.76 -47.44 -10.82
N ARG A 19 -14.04 -47.53 -11.95
CA ARG A 19 -13.20 -46.43 -12.42
C ARG A 19 -14.10 -45.21 -12.64
N PRO A 20 -13.77 -44.05 -12.02
CA PRO A 20 -14.59 -42.87 -12.18
C PRO A 20 -14.68 -42.51 -13.66
N SER A 21 -15.90 -42.24 -14.12
CA SER A 21 -16.14 -41.82 -15.50
C SER A 21 -15.44 -40.48 -15.75
N LEU A 22 -15.05 -40.24 -17.01
CA LEU A 22 -14.43 -38.97 -17.42
C LEU A 22 -15.28 -37.75 -16.98
N GLY A 23 -16.61 -37.88 -17.04
CA GLY A 23 -17.53 -36.86 -16.56
C GLY A 23 -17.45 -36.61 -15.05
N ALA A 24 -17.21 -37.64 -14.23
CA ALA A 24 -17.05 -37.49 -12.78
C ALA A 24 -15.75 -36.75 -12.42
N LEU A 25 -14.67 -36.93 -13.19
CA LEU A 25 -13.42 -36.18 -13.01
C LEU A 25 -13.58 -34.70 -13.37
N PHE A 26 -14.27 -34.40 -14.48
CA PHE A 26 -14.58 -33.01 -14.85
C PHE A 26 -15.50 -32.32 -13.85
N ALA A 27 -16.54 -33.01 -13.37
CA ALA A 27 -17.42 -32.48 -12.32
C ALA A 27 -16.63 -32.15 -11.04
N ARG A 28 -15.69 -33.02 -10.67
CA ARG A 28 -14.81 -32.82 -9.51
C ARG A 28 -13.83 -31.66 -9.70
N LEU A 29 -13.20 -31.52 -10.88
CA LEU A 29 -12.33 -30.37 -11.18
C LEU A 29 -13.08 -29.04 -11.12
N ILE A 30 -14.32 -28.99 -11.61
CA ILE A 30 -15.18 -27.80 -11.54
C ILE A 30 -15.49 -27.46 -10.08
N GLN A 31 -15.82 -28.47 -9.27
CA GLN A 31 -16.10 -28.30 -7.85
C GLN A 31 -14.87 -27.82 -7.07
N GLU A 32 -13.70 -28.41 -7.32
CA GLU A 32 -12.43 -28.01 -6.71
C GLU A 32 -11.99 -26.60 -7.19
N GLY A 33 -12.24 -26.26 -8.46
CA GLY A 33 -11.97 -24.94 -9.03
C GLY A 33 -12.84 -23.84 -8.42
N GLU A 34 -14.14 -24.07 -8.21
CA GLU A 34 -15.02 -23.10 -7.56
C GLU A 34 -14.60 -22.85 -6.10
N ALA A 35 -14.23 -23.91 -5.38
CA ALA A 35 -13.71 -23.82 -4.02
C ALA A 35 -12.38 -23.03 -3.97
N PHE A 36 -11.48 -23.27 -4.93
CA PHE A 36 -10.21 -22.56 -5.06
C PHE A 36 -10.41 -21.07 -5.32
N ILE A 37 -11.27 -20.69 -6.28
CA ILE A 37 -11.57 -19.29 -6.60
C ILE A 37 -12.11 -18.56 -5.36
N ARG A 38 -13.04 -19.17 -4.61
CA ARG A 38 -13.58 -18.56 -3.38
C ARG A 38 -12.49 -18.36 -2.33
N ALA A 39 -11.58 -19.33 -2.17
CA ALA A 39 -10.47 -19.22 -1.23
C ALA A 39 -9.52 -18.08 -1.61
N GLU A 40 -9.17 -17.95 -2.88
CA GLU A 40 -8.32 -16.88 -3.40
C GLU A 40 -8.93 -15.49 -3.13
N VAL A 41 -10.23 -15.33 -3.43
CA VAL A 41 -10.97 -14.08 -3.20
C VAL A 41 -11.02 -13.72 -1.71
N LEU A 42 -11.26 -14.70 -0.84
CA LEU A 42 -11.23 -14.49 0.62
C LEU A 42 -9.83 -14.07 1.10
N LEU A 43 -8.78 -14.66 0.54
CA LEU A 43 -7.39 -14.35 0.86
C LEU A 43 -7.04 -12.92 0.43
N TYR A 44 -7.40 -12.52 -0.80
CA TYR A 44 -7.25 -11.14 -1.28
C TYR A 44 -8.01 -10.15 -0.41
N ARG A 45 -9.26 -10.48 -0.04
CA ARG A 45 -10.07 -9.62 0.83
C ARG A 45 -9.43 -9.47 2.21
N ALA A 46 -8.89 -10.53 2.80
CA ALA A 46 -8.20 -10.50 4.08
C ALA A 46 -6.87 -9.71 4.02
N GLN A 47 -6.11 -9.87 2.93
CA GLN A 47 -4.88 -9.10 2.72
C GLN A 47 -5.20 -7.61 2.51
N ALA A 48 -6.23 -7.29 1.73
CA ALA A 48 -6.66 -5.92 1.48
C ALA A 48 -7.12 -5.24 2.77
N THR A 49 -7.94 -5.90 3.60
CA THR A 49 -8.38 -5.33 4.89
C THR A 49 -7.22 -5.19 5.88
N ARG A 50 -6.31 -6.16 5.95
CA ARG A 50 -5.13 -6.08 6.82
C ARG A 50 -4.16 -4.96 6.41
N LYS A 51 -3.96 -4.78 5.09
CA LYS A 51 -3.17 -3.65 4.56
C LYS A 51 -3.89 -2.31 4.75
N ALA A 52 -5.21 -2.25 4.56
CA ALA A 52 -5.98 -1.03 4.77
C ALA A 52 -5.96 -0.56 6.23
N PHE A 53 -6.08 -1.48 7.19
CA PHE A 53 -6.08 -1.13 8.61
C PHE A 53 -4.72 -0.62 9.08
N SER A 54 -3.63 -1.24 8.60
CA SER A 54 -2.26 -0.79 8.89
C SER A 54 -1.92 0.52 8.18
N ALA A 55 -2.40 0.72 6.94
CA ALA A 55 -2.24 1.98 6.21
C ALA A 55 -3.02 3.13 6.87
N GLY A 56 -4.20 2.87 7.45
CA GLY A 56 -5.02 3.91 8.08
C GLY A 56 -4.29 4.65 9.21
N LEU A 57 -3.59 3.92 10.09
CA LEU A 57 -2.81 4.55 11.16
C LEU A 57 -1.63 5.37 10.61
N ILE A 58 -0.92 4.84 9.61
CA ILE A 58 0.21 5.55 8.98
C ILE A 58 -0.28 6.84 8.31
N VAL A 59 -1.37 6.78 7.55
CA VAL A 59 -1.97 7.95 6.91
C VAL A 59 -2.42 8.97 7.94
N ALA A 60 -3.09 8.53 9.01
CA ALA A 60 -3.51 9.43 10.09
C ALA A 60 -2.30 10.11 10.77
N LEU A 61 -1.23 9.37 11.03
CA LEU A 61 -0.01 9.89 11.64
C LEU A 61 0.70 10.90 10.73
N VAL A 62 0.80 10.60 9.44
CA VAL A 62 1.39 11.50 8.43
C VAL A 62 0.56 12.77 8.28
N CYS A 63 -0.77 12.66 8.17
CA CYS A 63 -1.66 13.80 8.12
C CYS A 63 -1.56 14.65 9.40
N GLY A 64 -1.50 14.01 10.57
CA GLY A 64 -1.31 14.70 11.85
C GLY A 64 0.01 15.44 11.92
N ALA A 65 1.11 14.80 11.51
CA ALA A 65 2.44 15.42 11.44
C ALA A 65 2.47 16.61 10.47
N LEU A 66 1.82 16.50 9.30
CA LEU A 66 1.71 17.60 8.34
C LEU A 66 0.90 18.78 8.89
N MET A 67 -0.21 18.51 9.60
CA MET A 67 -1.00 19.54 10.29
C MET A 67 -0.18 20.27 11.36
N LEU A 68 0.57 19.52 12.18
CA LEU A 68 1.45 20.10 13.20
C LEU A 68 2.59 20.92 12.59
N ALA A 69 3.22 20.41 11.53
CA ALA A 69 4.25 21.13 10.79
C ALA A 69 3.71 22.46 10.23
N GLN A 70 2.49 22.44 9.66
CA GLN A 70 1.84 23.65 9.16
C GLN A 70 1.51 24.63 10.28
N ALA A 71 1.00 24.15 11.41
CA ALA A 71 0.73 24.98 12.58
C ALA A 71 2.01 25.66 13.11
N LEU A 72 3.13 24.94 13.13
CA LEU A 72 4.44 25.48 13.51
C LEU A 72 4.90 26.59 12.56
N ILE A 73 4.77 26.39 11.24
CA ILE A 73 5.13 27.41 10.24
C ILE A 73 4.33 28.69 10.50
N VAL A 74 3.02 28.58 10.69
CA VAL A 74 2.16 29.74 10.98
C VAL A 74 2.57 30.41 12.30
N ALA A 75 2.82 29.64 13.36
CA ALA A 75 3.24 30.17 14.65
C ALA A 75 4.60 30.91 14.57
N VAL A 76 5.56 30.37 13.81
CA VAL A 76 6.85 31.02 13.56
C VAL A 76 6.67 32.33 12.81
N LEU A 77 5.83 32.36 11.76
CA LEU A 77 5.56 33.59 11.02
C LEU A 77 4.93 34.67 11.92
N ILE A 78 3.96 34.30 12.76
CA ILE A 78 3.36 35.21 13.73
C ILE A 78 4.42 35.73 14.72
N GLY A 79 5.27 34.85 15.25
CA GLY A 79 6.37 35.22 16.14
C GLY A 79 7.33 36.23 15.51
N ILE A 80 7.70 36.03 14.24
CA ILE A 80 8.53 36.96 13.47
C ILE A 80 7.83 38.32 13.31
N ILE A 81 6.55 38.31 12.95
CA ILE A 81 5.75 39.54 12.79
C ILE A 81 5.71 40.31 14.11
N LEU A 82 5.44 39.63 15.24
CA LEU A 82 5.38 40.28 16.55
C LEU A 82 6.73 40.83 17.01
N THR A 83 7.84 40.19 16.61
CA THR A 83 9.20 40.66 16.93
C THR A 83 9.56 41.93 16.15
N ILE A 84 9.12 42.04 14.90
CA ILE A 84 9.45 43.17 14.01
C ILE A 84 8.44 44.33 14.12
N ALA A 85 7.19 44.02 14.48
CA ALA A 85 6.08 44.97 14.55
C ALA A 85 6.38 46.26 15.36
N PRO A 86 7.08 46.22 16.51
CA PRO A 86 7.35 47.42 17.30
C PRO A 86 8.21 48.46 16.57
N SER A 87 9.03 48.04 15.61
CA SER A 87 9.99 48.94 14.94
C SER A 87 9.45 49.56 13.66
N VAL A 88 8.65 48.82 12.89
CA VAL A 88 8.25 49.20 11.52
C VAL A 88 6.73 49.44 11.40
N GLY A 89 5.98 49.13 12.45
CA GLY A 89 4.52 49.12 12.46
C GLY A 89 3.97 47.80 11.90
N MET A 90 2.79 47.42 12.40
CA MET A 90 2.21 46.09 12.16
C MET A 90 1.91 45.82 10.68
N GLY A 91 1.36 46.80 9.95
CA GLY A 91 1.01 46.64 8.53
C GLY A 91 2.21 46.37 7.62
N ARG A 92 3.31 47.10 7.82
CA ARG A 92 4.54 46.92 7.00
C ARG A 92 5.26 45.60 7.33
N SER A 93 5.21 45.19 8.58
CA SER A 93 5.84 43.95 9.04
C SER A 93 5.22 42.73 8.37
N VAL A 94 3.88 42.67 8.28
CA VAL A 94 3.17 41.58 7.60
C VAL A 94 3.54 41.53 6.12
N LEU A 95 3.61 42.67 5.43
CA LEU A 95 3.99 42.70 4.01
C LEU A 95 5.42 42.19 3.77
N ILE A 96 6.38 42.59 4.62
CA ILE A 96 7.77 42.14 4.50
C ILE A 96 7.87 40.63 4.72
N VAL A 97 7.27 40.13 5.79
CA VAL A 97 7.29 38.70 6.12
C VAL A 97 6.60 37.88 5.03
N ALA A 98 5.45 38.36 4.52
CA ALA A 98 4.75 37.70 3.42
C ALA A 98 5.60 37.66 2.15
N ALA A 99 6.28 38.76 1.78
CA ALA A 99 7.15 38.80 0.62
C ALA A 99 8.33 37.83 0.74
N VAL A 100 9.01 37.79 1.89
CA VAL A 100 10.12 36.86 2.15
C VAL A 100 9.64 35.41 2.10
N THR A 101 8.50 35.12 2.71
CA THR A 101 7.92 33.77 2.71
C THR A 101 7.54 33.33 1.29
N LEU A 102 7.00 34.23 0.48
CA LEU A 102 6.65 33.95 -0.92
C LEU A 102 7.87 33.62 -1.76
N VAL A 103 9.00 34.32 -1.55
CA VAL A 103 10.27 33.99 -2.20
C VAL A 103 10.74 32.59 -1.79
N LEU A 104 10.66 32.26 -0.49
CA LEU A 104 11.00 30.92 0.00
C LEU A 104 10.15 29.82 -0.65
N ILE A 105 8.83 30.04 -0.74
CA ILE A 105 7.89 29.11 -1.39
C ILE A 105 8.25 28.94 -2.87
N ALA A 106 8.56 30.03 -3.57
CA ALA A 106 8.93 29.98 -4.98
C ALA A 106 10.22 29.17 -5.20
N VAL A 107 11.25 29.38 -4.37
CA VAL A 107 12.51 28.64 -4.44
C VAL A 107 12.28 27.15 -4.16
N CYS A 108 11.59 26.81 -3.07
CA CYS A 108 11.28 25.41 -2.73
C CYS A 108 10.46 24.73 -3.84
N GLY A 109 9.45 25.42 -4.38
CA GLY A 109 8.63 24.93 -5.48
C GLY A 109 9.43 24.70 -6.76
N PHE A 110 10.37 25.59 -7.08
CA PHE A 110 11.26 25.46 -8.23
C PHE A 110 12.22 24.26 -8.09
N VAL A 111 12.83 24.08 -6.92
CA VAL A 111 13.72 22.94 -6.64
C VAL A 111 12.95 21.62 -6.69
N ALA A 112 11.76 21.57 -6.09
CA ALA A 112 10.91 20.38 -6.14
C ALA A 112 10.53 20.02 -7.59
N ARG A 113 10.08 21.00 -8.39
CA ARG A 113 9.78 20.79 -9.81
C ARG A 113 10.98 20.29 -10.60
N SER A 114 12.17 20.84 -10.35
CA SER A 114 13.41 20.46 -11.04
C SER A 114 13.82 19.01 -10.74
N LYS A 115 13.58 18.54 -9.51
CA LYS A 115 13.85 17.14 -9.14
C LYS A 115 12.83 16.18 -9.74
N ILE A 116 11.54 16.55 -9.76
CA ILE A 116 10.50 15.71 -10.35
C ILE A 116 10.70 15.60 -11.87
N SER A 117 11.02 16.71 -12.55
CA SER A 117 11.29 16.69 -13.99
C SER A 117 12.55 15.89 -14.35
N ALA A 118 13.56 15.87 -13.48
CA ALA A 118 14.75 15.03 -13.65
C ALA A 118 14.43 13.53 -13.55
N LEU A 119 13.46 13.13 -12.71
CA LEU A 119 13.02 11.74 -12.58
C LEU A 119 12.05 11.30 -13.68
N LEU A 120 11.34 12.24 -14.31
CA LEU A 120 10.36 11.95 -15.36
C LEU A 120 10.94 11.97 -16.78
N LYS A 121 12.16 12.49 -16.98
CA LYS A 121 12.78 12.47 -18.30
C LYS A 121 13.14 11.01 -18.62
N PRO A 122 12.49 10.36 -19.61
CA PRO A 122 12.92 9.04 -20.05
C PRO A 122 14.33 9.24 -20.60
N GLU A 123 15.30 8.58 -19.98
CA GLU A 123 16.65 8.50 -20.52
C GLU A 123 16.52 7.92 -21.93
N ASP A 124 17.08 8.62 -22.92
CA ASP A 124 17.04 8.23 -24.33
C ASP A 124 17.42 6.76 -24.42
N ALA A 125 16.43 5.91 -24.75
CA ALA A 125 16.65 4.48 -24.93
C ALA A 125 17.66 4.30 -26.08
N PRO A 126 18.78 3.59 -25.86
CA PRO A 126 19.74 3.31 -26.92
C PRO A 126 19.14 2.45 -28.04
#